data_AF-A0A935FFQ4-F1
#
_entry.id   AF-A0A935FFQ4-F1
#
_cell.length_a   1.000
_cell.length_b   1.000
_cell.length_c   1.000
_cell.angle_alpha   90.00
_cell.angle_beta   90.00
_cell.angle_gamma   90.00
#
_symmetry.space_group_name_H-M   'P 1'
#
loop_
_entity.id
_entity.type
_entity.pdbx_description
1 polymer ?
#
loop_
_entity_poly.entity_id
_entity_poly.type
_entity_poly.pdbx_seq_one_letter_code
_entity_poly.pdbx_strand_id
1 'polypeptide(L)'
;MLDMSKRNGGASLREGTAGALRAAAESEGIPGPATAERPARRTFTAEYKQSILREADVAAASGEGAVGGLLRREGLWSSHLASWRRLRARGELAGLKPKRRGPKPARKNLLADENEKLRRQIARLQAELDKAKVIIDVQKKLSLLLGISTPESPTEAS
;
A
#
# COMPACT_ATOMS: atom_id res chain seq x y z
N MET A 1 0.31 -25.41 33.62
CA MET A 1 0.40 -25.01 32.21
C MET A 1 -0.27 -26.11 31.39
N LEU A 2 -1.57 -26.00 31.13
CA LEU A 2 -2.31 -26.94 30.28
C LEU A 2 -2.70 -26.19 29.01
N ASP A 3 -2.00 -26.51 27.93
CA ASP A 3 -2.29 -26.10 26.56
C ASP A 3 -3.45 -26.94 26.05
N MET A 4 -4.54 -26.29 25.68
CA MET A 4 -5.73 -26.91 25.12
C MET A 4 -5.90 -26.49 23.65
N SER A 5 -5.41 -27.37 22.78
CA SER A 5 -6.08 -27.87 21.58
C SER A 5 -6.72 -26.87 20.59
N LYS A 6 -6.08 -26.85 19.40
CA LYS A 6 -6.70 -27.29 18.12
C LYS A 6 -8.05 -26.68 17.72
N ARG A 7 -8.00 -25.73 16.77
CA ARG A 7 -8.45 -25.91 15.37
C ARG A 7 -8.72 -24.54 14.74
N ASN A 8 -7.92 -24.17 13.75
CA ASN A 8 -8.41 -23.27 12.71
C ASN A 8 -7.77 -23.66 11.36
N GLY A 9 -8.33 -24.71 10.76
CA GLY A 9 -8.10 -25.04 9.35
C GLY A 9 -9.14 -24.30 8.51
N GLY A 10 -8.77 -23.15 7.98
CA GLY A 10 -9.53 -22.43 6.96
C GLY A 10 -8.94 -22.73 5.59
N ALA A 11 -9.54 -23.68 4.90
CA ALA A 11 -9.09 -24.20 3.61
C ALA A 11 -9.02 -23.13 2.52
N SER A 12 -7.88 -23.12 1.84
CA SER A 12 -7.64 -22.51 0.55
C SER A 12 -8.03 -23.51 -0.55
N LEU A 13 -9.04 -23.19 -1.35
CA LEU A 13 -9.24 -23.70 -2.71
C LEU A 13 -9.55 -22.46 -3.55
N ARG A 14 -8.78 -22.00 -4.54
CA ARG A 14 -8.11 -22.64 -5.70
C ARG A 14 -9.07 -23.55 -6.45
N GLU A 15 -9.89 -22.95 -7.30
CA GLU A 15 -10.54 -23.64 -8.40
C GLU A 15 -9.93 -23.16 -9.72
N GLY A 16 -9.21 -24.08 -10.36
CA GLY A 16 -8.77 -24.01 -11.74
C GLY A 16 -8.98 -25.38 -12.36
N THR A 17 -9.48 -25.36 -13.59
CA THR A 17 -9.51 -26.44 -14.59
C THR A 17 -10.41 -27.65 -14.34
N ALA A 18 -11.62 -27.61 -14.92
CA ALA A 18 -12.17 -28.74 -15.67
C ALA A 18 -13.20 -28.20 -16.67
N GLY A 19 -12.77 -28.06 -17.92
CA GLY A 19 -13.68 -27.83 -19.04
C GLY A 19 -14.44 -29.10 -19.40
N ALA A 20 -15.51 -28.88 -20.17
CA ALA A 20 -16.30 -29.86 -20.91
C ALA A 20 -17.18 -30.78 -20.05
N LEU A 21 -18.45 -30.39 -19.88
CA LEU A 21 -19.54 -31.12 -20.53
C LEU A 21 -20.83 -30.31 -20.51
N ARG A 22 -21.49 -30.35 -21.67
CA ARG A 22 -22.91 -30.06 -21.93
C ARG A 22 -23.28 -28.64 -22.38
N ALA A 23 -22.98 -28.42 -23.66
CA ALA A 23 -23.79 -27.59 -24.54
C ALA A 23 -25.18 -28.22 -24.77
N ALA A 24 -26.11 -27.37 -25.20
CA ALA A 24 -27.42 -27.64 -25.79
C ALA A 24 -28.58 -27.97 -24.84
N ALA A 25 -29.27 -26.91 -24.37
CA ALA A 25 -30.73 -26.83 -24.39
C ALA A 25 -31.13 -25.34 -24.27
N GLU A 26 -31.51 -24.76 -25.40
CA GLU A 26 -32.08 -23.43 -25.54
C GLU A 26 -33.60 -23.60 -25.68
N SER A 27 -34.41 -22.94 -24.83
CA SER A 27 -35.62 -22.21 -25.24
C SER A 27 -36.33 -21.56 -24.05
N GLU A 28 -36.90 -20.38 -24.30
CA GLU A 28 -38.02 -19.73 -23.58
C GLU A 28 -37.78 -19.11 -22.19
N GLY A 29 -37.52 -17.80 -22.19
CA GLY A 29 -38.42 -16.86 -21.53
C GLY A 29 -38.66 -16.98 -20.02
N ILE A 30 -37.61 -16.91 -19.20
CA ILE A 30 -37.74 -16.49 -17.80
C ILE A 30 -36.75 -15.34 -17.63
N PRO A 31 -37.17 -14.11 -17.26
CA PRO A 31 -36.21 -13.11 -16.84
C PRO A 31 -35.52 -13.69 -15.61
N GLY A 32 -34.25 -14.10 -15.78
CA GLY A 32 -33.44 -14.60 -14.68
C GLY A 32 -33.47 -13.60 -13.55
N PRO A 33 -33.44 -14.03 -12.27
CA PRO A 33 -33.49 -13.11 -11.15
C PRO A 33 -32.34 -12.13 -11.32
N ALA A 34 -32.65 -10.89 -11.72
CA ALA A 34 -31.72 -9.79 -11.66
C ALA A 34 -31.21 -9.78 -10.22
N THR A 35 -29.96 -10.17 -10.03
CA THR A 35 -29.38 -10.37 -8.71
C THR A 35 -29.27 -9.00 -8.07
N ALA A 36 -30.34 -8.64 -7.38
CA ALA A 36 -30.46 -7.40 -6.63
C ALA A 36 -29.30 -7.34 -5.63
N GLU A 37 -28.51 -6.29 -5.80
CA GLU A 37 -27.68 -5.63 -4.80
C GLU A 37 -26.95 -6.53 -3.78
N ARG A 38 -25.63 -6.59 -3.97
CA ARG A 38 -24.67 -7.25 -3.06
C ARG A 38 -24.99 -6.90 -1.60
N PRO A 39 -25.10 -7.88 -0.69
CA PRO A 39 -25.56 -7.64 0.68
C PRO A 39 -24.62 -6.67 1.41
N ALA A 40 -25.16 -5.53 1.84
CA ALA A 40 -24.42 -4.53 2.62
C ALA A 40 -24.08 -5.09 4.00
N ARG A 41 -22.78 -5.23 4.29
CA ARG A 41 -22.32 -5.67 5.61
C ARG A 41 -22.52 -4.55 6.62
N ARG A 42 -23.17 -4.84 7.75
CA ARG A 42 -23.37 -3.89 8.85
C ARG A 42 -22.02 -3.31 9.31
N THR A 43 -21.92 -1.98 9.33
CA THR A 43 -20.77 -1.25 9.87
C THR A 43 -21.16 -0.59 11.19
N PHE A 44 -20.25 -0.64 12.17
CA PHE A 44 -20.47 -0.05 13.48
C PHE A 44 -19.71 1.28 13.56
N THR A 45 -20.45 2.39 13.64
CA THR A 45 -19.87 3.73 13.79
C THR A 45 -19.17 3.88 15.15
N ALA A 46 -18.32 4.89 15.29
CA ALA A 46 -17.64 5.17 16.54
C ALA A 46 -18.65 5.58 17.64
N GLU A 47 -19.65 6.40 17.31
CA GLU A 47 -20.66 6.82 18.29
C GLU A 47 -21.47 5.61 18.78
N TYR A 48 -21.87 4.72 17.87
CA TYR A 48 -22.61 3.51 18.22
C TYR A 48 -21.82 2.65 19.21
N LYS A 49 -20.54 2.38 18.92
CA LYS A 49 -19.67 1.61 19.82
C LYS A 49 -19.54 2.25 21.20
N GLN A 50 -19.47 3.59 21.26
CA GLN A 50 -19.39 4.30 22.54
C GLN A 50 -20.70 4.25 23.33
N SER A 51 -21.86 4.37 22.67
CA SER A 51 -23.16 4.21 23.32
C SER A 51 -23.29 2.83 23.95
N ILE A 52 -23.02 1.79 23.16
CA ILE A 52 -23.11 0.41 23.64
C ILE A 52 -22.15 0.12 24.78
N LEU A 53 -20.93 0.69 24.77
CA LEU A 53 -20.02 0.53 25.90
C LEU A 53 -20.53 1.24 27.16
N ARG A 54 -21.14 2.43 27.04
CA ARG A 54 -21.76 3.13 28.18
C ARG A 54 -22.93 2.32 28.74
N GLU A 55 -23.81 1.84 27.87
CA GLU A 55 -24.95 0.99 28.26
C GLU A 55 -24.50 -0.34 28.87
N ALA A 56 -23.44 -0.95 28.35
CA ALA A 56 -22.86 -2.17 28.92
C ALA A 56 -22.24 -1.93 30.29
N ASP A 57 -21.64 -0.76 30.54
CA ASP A 57 -21.08 -0.38 31.84
C ASP A 57 -22.22 -0.15 32.87
N VAL A 58 -23.32 0.50 32.46
CA VAL A 58 -24.53 0.66 33.31
C VAL A 58 -25.18 -0.69 33.58
N ALA A 59 -25.37 -1.53 32.55
CA ALA A 59 -25.97 -2.84 32.69
C ALA A 59 -25.14 -3.77 33.58
N ALA A 60 -23.81 -3.66 33.55
CA ALA A 60 -22.93 -4.40 34.46
C ALA A 60 -23.17 -4.03 35.93
N ALA A 61 -23.56 -2.79 36.21
CA ALA A 61 -23.91 -2.35 37.56
C ALA A 61 -25.34 -2.75 37.99
N SER A 62 -26.24 -3.06 37.04
CA SER A 62 -27.64 -3.40 37.33
C SER A 62 -27.88 -4.86 37.73
N GLY A 63 -26.89 -5.75 37.57
CA GLY A 63 -26.98 -7.15 38.01
C GLY A 63 -26.45 -8.17 36.99
N GLU A 64 -26.31 -9.41 37.46
CA GLU A 64 -25.84 -10.52 36.64
C GLU A 64 -26.78 -10.78 35.45
N GLY A 65 -26.22 -10.86 34.24
CA GLY A 65 -26.97 -11.16 33.01
C GLY A 65 -27.59 -9.96 32.28
N ALA A 66 -27.63 -8.77 32.88
CA ALA A 66 -28.15 -7.56 32.23
C ALA A 66 -27.35 -7.18 30.97
N VAL A 67 -26.01 -7.32 31.02
CA VAL A 67 -25.13 -7.17 29.84
C VAL A 67 -25.47 -8.18 28.74
N GLY A 68 -25.79 -9.42 29.11
CA GLY A 68 -26.20 -10.46 28.16
C GLY A 68 -27.57 -10.17 27.52
N GLY A 69 -28.48 -9.51 28.24
CA GLY A 69 -29.74 -9.01 27.70
C GLY A 69 -29.52 -7.91 26.65
N LEU A 70 -28.67 -6.93 26.96
CA LEU A 70 -28.28 -5.86 26.04
C LEU A 70 -27.67 -6.43 24.75
N LEU A 71 -26.74 -7.38 24.87
CA LEU A 71 -26.08 -8.01 23.73
C LEU A 71 -27.05 -8.72 22.77
N ARG A 72 -28.05 -9.43 23.31
CA ARG A 72 -29.07 -10.11 22.49
C ARG A 72 -29.98 -9.12 21.77
N ARG A 73 -30.35 -8.00 22.41
CA ARG A 73 -31.16 -6.93 21.79
C ARG A 73 -30.43 -6.27 20.63
N GLU A 74 -29.12 -6.06 20.77
CA GLU A 74 -28.30 -5.39 19.77
C GLU A 74 -27.73 -6.32 18.68
N GLY A 75 -27.90 -7.64 18.85
CA GLY A 75 -27.30 -8.66 17.99
C GLY A 75 -25.77 -8.71 18.08
N LEU A 76 -25.22 -8.39 19.26
CA LEU A 76 -23.78 -8.30 19.51
C LEU A 76 -23.28 -9.51 20.29
N TRP A 77 -22.04 -9.90 20.03
CA TRP A 77 -21.35 -10.93 20.81
C TRP A 77 -20.44 -10.30 21.87
N SER A 78 -20.15 -11.02 22.95
CA SER A 78 -19.21 -10.59 24.02
C SER A 78 -17.81 -10.20 23.50
N SER A 79 -17.37 -10.79 22.38
CA SER A 79 -16.12 -10.48 21.69
C SER A 79 -16.09 -9.07 21.13
N HIS A 80 -17.24 -8.52 20.72
CA HIS A 80 -17.36 -7.13 20.28
C HIS A 80 -17.08 -6.18 21.44
N LEU A 81 -17.69 -6.41 22.60
CA LEU A 81 -17.44 -5.60 23.80
C LEU A 81 -15.97 -5.70 24.24
N ALA A 82 -15.38 -6.89 24.26
CA ALA A 82 -13.97 -7.05 24.60
C ALA A 82 -13.05 -6.28 23.65
N SER A 83 -13.31 -6.37 22.34
CA SER A 83 -12.57 -5.61 21.31
C SER A 83 -12.75 -4.10 21.48
N TRP A 84 -13.97 -3.63 21.69
CA TRP A 84 -14.28 -2.22 21.82
C TRP A 84 -13.73 -1.63 23.13
N ARG A 85 -13.76 -2.37 24.26
CA ARG A 85 -13.09 -1.94 25.50
C ARG A 85 -11.59 -1.74 25.31
N ARG A 86 -10.92 -2.62 24.56
CA ARG A 86 -9.50 -2.45 24.19
C ARG A 86 -9.27 -1.25 23.27
N LEU A 87 -10.19 -0.97 22.35
CA LEU A 87 -10.13 0.23 21.52
C LEU A 87 -10.36 1.50 22.35
N ARG A 88 -11.21 1.46 23.39
CA ARG A 88 -11.46 2.58 24.31
C ARG A 88 -10.22 2.86 25.15
N ALA A 89 -9.64 1.81 25.73
CA ALA A 89 -8.42 1.90 26.55
C ALA A 89 -7.23 2.49 25.77
N ARG A 90 -7.16 2.25 24.46
CA ARG A 90 -6.13 2.82 23.57
C ARG A 90 -6.46 4.23 23.05
N GLY A 91 -7.60 4.82 23.42
CA GLY A 91 -8.06 6.11 22.90
C GLY A 91 -8.50 6.09 21.43
N GLU A 92 -8.57 4.90 20.82
CA GLU A 92 -8.89 4.73 19.39
C GLU A 92 -10.39 4.90 19.11
N LEU A 93 -11.27 4.71 20.10
CA LEU A 93 -12.72 4.81 19.91
C LEU A 93 -13.25 6.24 19.79
N ALA A 94 -12.57 7.22 20.39
CA ALA A 94 -12.94 8.64 20.29
C ALA A 94 -12.14 9.38 19.20
N GLY A 95 -11.02 8.79 18.75
CA GLY A 95 -9.95 9.52 18.07
C GLY A 95 -9.60 9.08 16.65
N LEU A 96 -10.46 8.35 15.93
CA LEU A 96 -10.13 7.87 14.59
C LEU A 96 -10.82 8.69 13.49
N LYS A 97 -10.25 9.88 13.22
CA LYS A 97 -9.99 10.21 11.80
C LYS A 97 -9.22 9.01 11.22
N PRO A 98 -9.53 8.52 10.01
CA PRO A 98 -8.89 7.33 9.46
C PRO A 98 -7.36 7.49 9.47
N LYS A 99 -6.70 6.91 10.47
CA LYS A 99 -5.24 6.91 10.57
C LYS A 99 -4.76 5.91 9.53
N ARG A 100 -4.29 6.43 8.40
CA ARG A 100 -3.62 5.61 7.37
C ARG A 100 -2.56 4.75 8.06
N ARG A 101 -2.72 3.43 7.99
CA ARG A 101 -1.71 2.49 8.45
C ARG A 101 -0.48 2.60 7.54
N GLY A 102 0.69 2.69 8.17
CA GLY A 102 1.99 2.74 7.50
C GLY A 102 2.52 4.17 7.30
N PRO A 103 3.86 4.35 7.26
CA PRO A 103 4.46 5.58 6.77
C PRO A 103 3.90 5.87 5.38
N LYS A 104 3.53 7.13 5.09
CA LYS A 104 3.32 7.53 3.69
C LYS A 104 4.60 7.14 2.96
N PRO A 105 4.57 6.35 1.86
CA PRO A 105 5.78 6.18 1.07
C PRO A 105 6.26 7.59 0.72
N ALA A 106 7.46 7.94 1.19
CA ALA A 106 8.10 9.17 0.75
C ALA A 106 8.04 9.09 -0.78
N ARG A 107 7.49 10.13 -1.43
CA ARG A 107 7.51 10.20 -2.89
C ARG A 107 8.98 9.99 -3.26
N LYS A 108 9.31 8.88 -3.92
CA LYS A 108 10.66 8.70 -4.48
C LYS A 108 10.91 9.97 -5.26
N ASN A 109 11.87 10.78 -4.83
CA ASN A 109 12.17 12.04 -5.48
C ASN A 109 12.85 11.67 -6.80
N LEU A 110 12.06 11.30 -7.82
CA LEU A 110 12.57 10.94 -9.15
C LEU A 110 13.48 12.05 -9.69
N LEU A 111 13.14 13.30 -9.37
CA LEU A 111 13.95 14.48 -9.64
C LEU A 111 15.33 14.45 -8.96
N ALA A 112 15.44 13.91 -7.74
CA ALA A 112 16.71 13.79 -7.03
C ALA A 112 17.59 12.70 -7.67
N ASP A 113 17.00 11.55 -8.02
CA ASP A 113 17.70 10.45 -8.69
C ASP A 113 18.19 10.88 -10.09
N GLU A 114 17.37 11.61 -10.84
CA GLU A 114 17.73 12.20 -12.14
C GLU A 114 18.83 13.25 -12.00
N ASN A 115 18.74 14.14 -11.01
CA ASN A 115 19.79 15.11 -10.73
C ASN A 115 21.13 14.44 -10.42
N GLU A 116 21.14 13.37 -9.64
CA GLU A 116 22.36 12.66 -9.32
C GLU A 116 22.98 11.99 -10.55
N LYS A 117 22.15 11.36 -11.40
CA LYS A 117 22.62 10.78 -12.68
C LYS A 117 23.22 11.83 -13.59
N LEU A 118 22.54 12.96 -13.76
CA LEU A 118 23.01 14.08 -14.59
C LEU A 118 24.32 14.65 -14.05
N ARG A 119 24.45 14.83 -12.73
CA ARG A 119 25.70 15.30 -12.10
C ARG A 119 26.87 14.35 -12.36
N ARG A 120 26.63 13.02 -12.28
CA ARG A 120 27.66 12.02 -12.59
C ARG A 120 28.08 12.07 -14.06
N GLN A 121 27.13 12.26 -14.98
CA GLN A 121 27.42 12.40 -16.41
C GLN A 121 28.23 13.67 -16.70
N ILE A 122 27.86 14.81 -16.12
CA ILE A 122 28.61 16.06 -16.24
C ILE A 122 30.04 15.88 -15.74
N ALA A 123 30.23 15.30 -14.55
CA ALA A 123 31.56 15.08 -13.99
C ALA A 123 32.42 14.17 -14.89
N ARG A 124 31.83 13.12 -15.46
CA ARG A 124 32.53 12.23 -16.40
C ARG A 124 32.94 12.95 -17.68
N LEU A 125 31.99 13.66 -18.31
CA LEU A 125 32.25 14.39 -19.56
C LEU A 125 33.30 15.47 -19.35
N GLN A 126 33.27 16.17 -18.21
CA GLN A 126 34.29 17.15 -17.86
C GLN A 126 35.67 16.51 -17.76
N ALA A 127 35.79 15.36 -17.10
CA ALA A 127 37.06 14.65 -17.00
C ALA A 127 37.57 14.15 -18.37
N GLU A 128 36.68 13.77 -19.29
CA GLU A 128 37.04 13.41 -20.67
C GLU A 128 37.51 14.63 -21.47
N LEU A 129 36.84 15.79 -21.32
CA LEU A 129 37.26 17.05 -21.91
C LEU A 129 38.64 17.50 -21.40
N ASP A 130 38.89 17.39 -20.10
CA ASP A 130 40.17 17.80 -19.52
C ASP A 130 41.32 16.91 -20.04
N LYS A 131 41.09 15.61 -20.21
CA LYS A 131 42.05 14.71 -20.87
C LYS A 131 42.32 15.11 -22.32
N ALA A 132 41.25 15.40 -23.08
CA ALA A 132 41.38 15.83 -24.48
C ALA A 132 42.18 17.14 -24.61
N LYS A 133 41.92 18.11 -23.73
CA LYS A 133 42.68 19.37 -23.67
C LYS A 133 44.16 19.12 -23.42
N VAL A 134 44.51 18.24 -22.47
CA VAL A 134 45.91 17.90 -22.22
C VAL A 134 46.57 17.28 -23.45
N ILE A 135 45.89 16.39 -24.16
CA ILE A 135 46.41 15.80 -25.40
C ILE A 135 46.66 16.89 -26.46
N ILE A 136 45.68 17.78 -26.66
CA ILE A 136 45.80 18.91 -27.61
C ILE A 136 46.98 19.80 -27.22
N ASP A 137 47.17 20.10 -25.94
CA ASP A 137 48.28 20.93 -25.47
C ASP A 137 49.64 20.27 -25.69
N VAL A 138 49.75 18.96 -25.46
CA VAL A 138 50.97 18.19 -25.76
C VAL A 138 51.24 18.19 -27.26
N GLN A 139 50.23 17.95 -28.10
CA GLN A 139 50.35 18.00 -29.56
C GLN A 139 50.84 19.38 -30.02
N LYS A 140 50.23 20.47 -29.55
CA LYS A 140 50.66 21.85 -29.86
C LYS A 140 52.12 22.10 -29.46
N LYS A 141 52.53 21.70 -28.26
CA LYS A 141 53.91 21.88 -27.78
C LYS A 141 54.92 21.08 -28.61
N LEU A 142 54.62 19.83 -28.94
CA LEU A 142 55.47 19.00 -29.81
C LEU A 142 55.58 19.60 -31.21
N SER A 143 54.48 20.09 -31.75
CA SER A 143 54.46 20.72 -33.07
C SER A 143 55.27 22.01 -33.13
N LEU A 144 55.23 22.83 -32.08
CA LEU A 144 56.09 24.00 -31.93
C LEU A 144 57.57 23.64 -31.88
N LEU A 145 57.93 22.58 -31.13
CA LEU A 145 59.31 22.10 -31.02
C LEU A 145 59.86 21.51 -32.33
N LEU A 146 59.01 20.84 -33.10
CA LEU A 146 59.39 20.11 -34.32
C LEU A 146 59.13 20.89 -35.62
N GLY A 147 58.55 22.10 -35.54
CA GLY A 147 58.27 22.95 -36.70
C GLY A 147 57.22 22.40 -37.67
N ILE A 148 56.45 21.40 -37.26
CA ILE A 148 55.37 20.78 -38.05
C ILE A 148 54.07 21.53 -37.79
N SER A 149 53.51 22.14 -38.85
CA SER A 149 52.21 22.82 -38.79
C SER A 149 51.09 21.81 -38.47
N THR A 150 50.34 22.04 -37.38
CA THR A 150 49.14 21.25 -37.05
C THR A 150 47.96 21.71 -37.90
N PRO A 151 47.16 20.78 -38.48
CA PRO A 151 45.89 21.16 -39.10
C PRO A 151 44.98 21.79 -38.03
N GLU A 152 44.44 22.96 -38.36
CA GLU A 152 43.50 23.74 -37.55
C GLU A 152 42.28 22.88 -37.16
N SER A 153 41.83 23.03 -35.91
CA SER A 153 40.72 22.28 -35.32
C SER A 153 39.46 22.36 -36.17
N PRO A 154 38.63 21.29 -36.23
CA PRO A 154 37.34 21.38 -36.90
C PRO A 154 36.49 22.43 -36.18
N THR A 155 36.06 23.41 -36.97
CA THR A 155 35.02 24.40 -36.69
C THR A 155 33.88 23.79 -35.87
N GLU A 156 33.54 24.46 -34.78
CA GLU A 156 32.33 24.23 -34.00
C GLU A 156 31.13 24.18 -34.96
N ALA A 157 30.60 22.97 -35.18
CA ALA A 157 29.36 22.78 -35.91
C ALA A 157 28.20 22.88 -34.90
N SER A 158 27.35 23.89 -35.16
CA SER A 158 26.15 24.31 -34.44
C SER A 158 25.17 23.21 -34.03
#